data_AF-A0A928NR88-F1
#
_entry.id   AF-A0A928NR88-F1
#
_cell.length_a   1.000
_cell.length_b   1.000
_cell.length_c   1.000
_cell.angle_alpha   90.00
_cell.angle_beta   90.00
_cell.angle_gamma   90.00
#
_symmetry.space_group_name_H-M   'P 1'
#
loop_
_entity.id
_entity.type
_entity.pdbx_description
1 polymer ?
#
loop_
_entity_poly.entity_id
_entity_poly.type
_entity_poly.pdbx_seq_one_letter_code
_entity_poly.pdbx_strand_id
1 'polypeptide(L)' 'MKVTFNPDKEVVKTIQEGLKAKGGYCPCRVQRTEEFKCICKEFREQIADPDFEGYCHCMLYYKSK' A
#
# COMPACT_ATOMS: atom_id res chain seq x y z
N MET A 1 -14.72 0.36 8.23
CA MET A 1 -13.58 -0.18 7.46
C MET A 1 -13.60 0.21 5.99
N LYS A 2 -13.08 1.40 5.68
CA LYS A 2 -12.84 1.83 4.30
C LYS A 2 -11.34 1.93 4.08
N VAL A 3 -10.85 1.39 2.97
CA VAL A 3 -9.48 1.66 2.51
C VAL A 3 -9.53 2.81 1.52
N THR A 4 -8.80 3.87 1.80
CA THR A 4 -8.68 5.06 0.93
C THR A 4 -7.24 5.29 0.54
N PHE A 5 -7.02 6.04 -0.53
CA PHE A 5 -5.70 6.58 -0.80
C PHE A 5 -5.30 7.61 0.25
N ASN A 6 -4.00 7.86 0.35
CA ASN A 6 -3.46 9.00 1.06
C ASN A 6 -4.11 10.30 0.57
N PRO A 7 -4.51 11.23 1.46
CA PRO A 7 -5.03 12.54 1.05
C PRO A 7 -3.98 13.39 0.31
N ASP A 8 -2.68 13.16 0.55
CA ASP A 8 -1.60 13.82 -0.18
C ASP A 8 -1.47 13.22 -1.59
N LYS A 9 -1.87 14.02 -2.58
CA LYS A 9 -1.87 13.62 -4.00
C LYS A 9 -0.46 13.40 -4.56
N GLU A 10 0.56 14.10 -4.06
CA GLU A 10 1.93 13.93 -4.53
C GLU A 10 2.52 12.61 -4.04
N VAL A 11 2.19 12.21 -2.81
CA VAL A 11 2.53 10.87 -2.29
C VAL A 11 1.85 9.79 -3.14
N VAL A 12 0.54 9.91 -3.37
CA VAL A 12 -0.19 8.93 -4.20
C VAL A 12 0.42 8.80 -5.59
N LYS A 13 0.69 9.94 -6.25
CA LYS A 13 1.28 9.99 -7.58
C LYS A 13 2.65 9.30 -7.60
N THR A 14 3.54 9.69 -6.69
CA THR A 14 4.91 9.14 -6.60
C THR A 14 4.90 7.62 -6.41
N ILE A 15 4.04 7.11 -5.53
CA ILE A 15 3.96 5.66 -5.28
C ILE A 15 3.32 4.94 -6.47
N GLN A 16 2.29 5.50 -7.11
CA GLN A 16 1.67 4.89 -8.31
C GLN A 16 2.64 4.83 -9.50
N GLU A 17 3.45 5.88 -9.70
CA GLU A 17 4.53 5.88 -10.70
C GLU A 17 5.57 4.79 -10.39
N GLY A 18 5.98 4.67 -9.12
CA GLY A 18 6.87 3.61 -8.66
C GLY A 18 6.29 2.20 -8.85
N LEU A 19 4.99 2.00 -8.58
CA LEU A 19 4.28 0.75 -8.85
C LEU A 19 4.29 0.42 -10.34
N LYS A 20 3.97 1.38 -11.21
CA LYS A 20 4.00 1.20 -12.67
C LYS A 20 5.40 0.82 -13.15
N ALA A 21 6.43 1.53 -12.70
CA ALA A 21 7.83 1.26 -13.06
C ALA A 21 8.33 -0.11 -12.57
N LYS A 22 7.83 -0.60 -11.43
CA LYS A 22 8.16 -1.93 -10.91
C LYS A 22 7.27 -3.05 -11.41
N GLY A 23 6.28 -2.80 -12.27
CA GLY A 23 5.37 -3.83 -12.78
C GLY A 23 4.34 -4.31 -11.75
N GLY A 24 3.87 -3.40 -10.89
CA GLY A 24 2.85 -3.65 -9.87
C GLY A 24 3.39 -4.09 -8.50
N TYR A 25 4.71 -4.23 -8.34
CA TYR A 25 5.35 -4.58 -7.07
C TYR A 25 5.67 -3.32 -6.24
N CYS A 26 5.54 -3.37 -4.91
CA CYS A 26 5.70 -2.21 -4.03
C CYS A 26 7.03 -1.48 -4.31
N PRO A 27 7.01 -0.16 -4.58
CA PRO A 27 8.25 0.60 -4.73
C PRO A 27 9.11 0.57 -3.47
N CYS A 28 8.49 0.38 -2.30
CA CYS A 28 9.11 0.27 -0.98
C CYS A 28 9.91 -1.02 -0.72
N ARG A 29 9.85 -2.03 -1.60
CA ARG A 29 10.54 -3.32 -1.42
C ARG A 29 11.54 -3.54 -2.56
N VAL A 30 12.68 -4.15 -2.24
CA VAL A 30 13.74 -4.43 -3.24
C VAL A 30 13.33 -5.62 -4.12
N GLN A 31 12.82 -6.68 -3.50
CA GLN A 31 12.48 -7.92 -4.20
C GLN A 31 11.14 -7.81 -4.94
N ARG A 32 11.01 -8.53 -6.06
CA ARG A 32 9.77 -8.68 -6.83
C ARG A 32 9.18 -10.08 -6.60
N THR A 33 8.65 -10.29 -5.40
CA THR A 33 7.94 -11.53 -5.02
C THR A 33 6.43 -11.26 -4.95
N GLU A 34 5.61 -12.30 -5.07
CA GLU A 34 4.14 -12.18 -5.03
C GLU A 34 3.63 -11.53 -3.73
N GLU A 35 4.36 -11.69 -2.62
CA GLU A 35 4.03 -11.03 -1.34
C GLU A 35 4.09 -9.51 -1.41
N PHE A 36 4.91 -8.96 -2.32
CA PHE A 36 5.09 -7.52 -2.49
C PHE A 36 4.31 -6.94 -3.68
N LYS A 37 3.52 -7.76 -4.38
CA LYS A 37 2.60 -7.26 -5.41
C LYS A 37 1.51 -6.42 -4.73
N CYS A 38 1.33 -5.19 -5.17
CA CYS A 38 0.38 -4.25 -4.57
C CYS A 38 -1.07 -4.70 -4.85
N ILE A 39 -1.98 -4.79 -3.87
CA ILE A 39 -1.78 -4.51 -2.44
C ILE A 39 -0.99 -5.65 -1.78
N CYS A 40 0.13 -5.32 -1.11
CA CYS A 40 1.05 -6.32 -0.56
C CYS A 40 0.38 -7.18 0.52
N LYS A 41 0.93 -8.37 0.74
CA LYS A 41 0.45 -9.33 1.74
C LYS A 41 0.42 -8.72 3.15
N GLU A 42 1.49 -8.02 3.53
CA GLU A 42 1.59 -7.31 4.82
C GLU A 42 0.40 -6.39 5.09
N PHE A 43 0.04 -5.51 4.15
CA PHE A 43 -1.09 -4.62 4.36
C PHE A 43 -2.43 -5.36 4.31
N ARG A 44 -2.56 -6.41 3.46
CA ARG A 44 -3.75 -7.28 3.45
C ARG A 44 -3.98 -7.96 4.80
N GLU A 45 -2.92 -8.40 5.47
CA GLU A 45 -2.98 -9.01 6.79
C GLU A 45 -3.31 -7.98 7.88
N GLN A 46 -2.71 -6.79 7.82
CA GLN A 46 -3.06 -5.68 8.74
C GLN A 46 -4.55 -5.31 8.63
N ILE A 47 -5.08 -5.16 7.41
CA ILE A 47 -6.48 -4.77 7.24
C ILE A 47 -7.47 -5.92 7.51
N ALA A 48 -7.00 -7.16 7.67
CA ALA A 48 -7.83 -8.28 8.12
C ALA A 48 -8.14 -8.20 9.62
N ASP A 49 -7.28 -7.52 10.40
CA ASP A 49 -7.57 -7.20 11.80
C ASP A 49 -8.65 -6.11 11.87
N PRO A 50 -9.83 -6.38 12.46
CA PRO A 50 -10.89 -5.40 12.59
C PRO A 50 -10.52 -4.20 13.47
N ASP A 51 -9.53 -4.33 14.36
CA ASP A 51 -9.10 -3.24 15.22
C ASP A 51 -8.02 -2.36 14.60
N PHE A 52 -7.44 -2.77 13.48
CA PHE A 52 -6.42 -2.00 12.78
C PHE A 52 -6.98 -0.76 12.09
N GLU A 53 -6.39 0.38 12.42
CA GLU A 53 -6.53 1.66 11.76
C GLU A 53 -5.14 2.24 11.49
N GLY A 54 -4.89 2.67 10.26
CA GLY A 54 -3.59 3.24 9.90
C GLY A 54 -3.20 3.07 8.44
N TYR A 55 -1.96 3.49 8.15
CA TYR A 55 -1.37 3.45 6.83
C TYR A 55 -0.67 2.13 6.54
N CYS A 56 -0.62 1.75 5.25
CA CYS A 56 0.37 0.80 4.78
C CYS A 56 1.78 1.42 4.86
N HIS A 57 2.83 0.59 4.84
CA HIS A 57 4.22 1.06 5.02
C HIS A 57 4.65 2.14 4.01
N CYS A 58 4.24 2.06 2.75
CA CYS A 58 4.56 3.05 1.72
C CYS A 58 3.63 4.27 1.72
N MET A 59 2.72 4.34 2.70
CA MET A 59 1.72 5.40 2.87
C MET A 59 0.75 5.59 1.69
N LEU A 60 0.62 4.63 0.77
CA LEU A 60 -0.33 4.74 -0.34
C LEU A 60 -1.79 4.64 0.14
N TYR A 61 -2.05 3.71 1.07
CA TYR A 61 -3.38 3.39 1.54
C TYR A 61 -3.52 3.67 3.04
N TYR A 62 -4.67 4.19 3.43
CA TYR A 62 -5.13 4.32 4.82
C TYR A 62 -6.36 3.44 5.01
N LYS A 63 -6.39 2.63 6.07
CA LYS A 63 -7.61 1.97 6.53
C LYS A 63 -8.17 2.77 7.71
N SER A 64 -9.42 3.23 7.57
CA SER A 64 -10.20 3.68 8.71
C SER A 64 -10.78 2.46 9.44
N LYS A 65 -10.89 2.54 10.77
CA LYS A 65 -11.72 1.59 11.53
C LYS A 65 -13.16 1.58 10.99
#